data_AF-A0A0P1G9Y2-F1
#
_entry.id   AF-A0A0P1G9Y2-F1
#
_cell.length_a   1.000
_cell.length_b   1.000
_cell.length_c   1.000
_cell.angle_alpha   90.00
_cell.angle_beta   90.00
_cell.angle_gamma   90.00
#
_symmetry.space_group_name_H-M   'P 1'
#
loop_
_entity.id
_entity.type
_entity.pdbx_description
1 polymer ?
#
loop_
_entity_poly.entity_id
_entity_poly.type
_entity_poly.pdbx_seq_one_letter_code
_entity_poly.pdbx_strand_id
1 'polypeptide(L)'
;MFRYIIYLLAAIAIVTGTLDILNGAAGQARAGSDLTAEQLSDPMLDNLFRFFAAVWLGLGLQMLLFVHDLKRYRPAMLLLLGIVVLGGCARLVSIIDVGLPSQTGGQIAVIVGLVAELLVSPVLIWWLVKQAPQT
;
A
#
# COMPACT_ATOMS: atom_id res chain seq x y z
N MET A 1 14.46 14.07 -6.89
CA MET A 1 14.52 12.60 -6.84
C MET A 1 13.46 12.01 -5.91
N PHE A 2 13.52 12.23 -4.59
CA PHE A 2 12.58 11.64 -3.62
C PHE A 2 11.09 11.95 -3.84
N ARG A 3 10.76 13.14 -4.36
CA ARG A 3 9.39 13.48 -4.77
C ARG A 3 8.84 12.52 -5.83
N TYR A 4 9.67 12.10 -6.80
CA TYR A 4 9.24 11.16 -7.84
C TYR A 4 8.95 9.77 -7.28
N ILE A 5 9.67 9.34 -6.24
CA ILE A 5 9.38 8.08 -5.54
C ILE A 5 8.02 8.19 -4.85
N ILE A 6 7.72 9.31 -4.19
CA ILE A 6 6.42 9.54 -3.56
C ILE A 6 5.31 9.59 -4.61
N TYR A 7 5.52 10.26 -5.74
CA TYR A 7 4.56 10.27 -6.85
C TYR A 7 4.31 8.86 -7.40
N LEU A 8 5.35 8.04 -7.54
CA LEU A 8 5.23 6.67 -8.00
C LEU A 8 4.44 5.80 -6.99
N LEU A 9 4.76 5.88 -5.70
CA LEU A 9 4.03 5.17 -4.64
C LEU A 9 2.56 5.59 -4.61
N ALA A 10 2.30 6.89 -4.71
CA ALA A 10 0.96 7.43 -4.75
C ALA A 10 0.19 6.94 -5.98
N ALA A 11 0.80 6.95 -7.16
CA ALA A 11 0.20 6.46 -8.39
C ALA A 11 -0.12 4.96 -8.30
N ILE A 12 0.80 4.15 -7.77
CA ILE A 12 0.56 2.72 -7.52
C ILE A 12 -0.67 2.57 -6.62
N ALA A 13 -0.71 3.29 -5.50
CA ALA A 13 -1.80 3.16 -4.54
C ALA A 13 -3.17 3.59 -5.10
N ILE A 14 -3.19 4.68 -5.87
CA ILE A 14 -4.41 5.17 -6.54
C ILE A 14 -4.86 4.18 -7.60
N VAL A 15 -3.95 3.71 -8.46
CA VAL A 15 -4.31 2.81 -9.56
C VAL A 15 -4.79 1.46 -9.01
N THR A 16 -4.03 0.81 -8.13
CA THR A 16 -4.43 -0.49 -7.58
C THR A 16 -5.64 -0.38 -6.68
N GLY A 17 -5.72 0.65 -5.83
CA GLY A 17 -6.89 0.91 -5.00
C GLY A 17 -8.16 1.15 -5.83
N THR A 18 -8.07 1.92 -6.92
CA THR A 18 -9.21 2.12 -7.83
C THR A 18 -9.64 0.80 -8.47
N LEU A 19 -8.70 0.02 -8.98
CA LEU A 19 -9.00 -1.27 -9.62
C LEU A 19 -9.66 -2.24 -8.63
N ASP A 20 -9.18 -2.30 -7.39
CA ASP A 20 -9.75 -3.17 -6.35
C ASP A 20 -11.12 -2.68 -5.86
N ILE A 21 -11.37 -1.37 -5.79
CA ILE A 21 -12.71 -0.83 -5.53
C ILE A 21 -13.69 -1.25 -6.61
N LEU A 22 -13.29 -1.20 -7.89
CA LEU A 22 -14.18 -1.53 -9.01
C LEU A 22 -14.45 -3.03 -9.12
N ASN A 23 -13.39 -3.84 -8.98
CA ASN A 23 -13.46 -5.29 -9.21
C ASN A 23 -13.76 -6.11 -7.96
N GLY A 24 -13.57 -5.55 -6.76
CA GLY A 24 -13.77 -6.25 -5.49
C GLY A 24 -12.90 -7.50 -5.34
N ALA A 25 -13.43 -8.53 -4.67
CA ALA A 25 -12.73 -9.80 -4.46
C ALA A 25 -12.31 -10.48 -5.78
N ALA A 26 -13.11 -10.32 -6.84
CA ALA A 26 -12.79 -10.87 -8.17
C ALA A 26 -11.52 -10.25 -8.79
N GLY A 27 -11.17 -9.02 -8.42
CA GLY A 27 -9.91 -8.38 -8.82
C GLY A 27 -8.69 -9.12 -8.27
N GLN A 28 -8.77 -9.61 -7.03
CA GLN A 28 -7.68 -10.30 -6.35
C GLN A 28 -7.37 -11.65 -7.00
N ALA A 29 -8.40 -12.40 -7.45
CA ALA A 29 -8.18 -13.63 -8.19
C ALA A 29 -7.38 -13.41 -9.48
N ARG A 30 -7.66 -12.31 -10.20
CA ARG A 30 -6.91 -11.94 -11.41
C ARG A 30 -5.48 -11.48 -11.09
N ALA A 31 -5.27 -10.95 -9.89
CA ALA A 31 -3.95 -10.57 -9.38
C ALA A 31 -3.13 -11.76 -8.84
N GLY A 32 -3.70 -12.97 -8.81
CA GLY A 32 -3.02 -14.20 -8.41
C GLY A 32 -3.33 -14.67 -6.99
N SER A 33 -4.49 -14.30 -6.42
CA SER A 33 -4.95 -14.91 -5.17
C SER A 33 -5.56 -16.29 -5.41
N ASP A 34 -5.29 -17.25 -4.52
CA ASP A 34 -5.83 -18.63 -4.56
C ASP A 34 -7.25 -18.75 -4.00
N LEU A 35 -8.13 -17.79 -4.34
CA LEU A 35 -9.52 -17.78 -3.87
C LEU A 35 -10.38 -18.73 -4.70
N THR A 36 -11.17 -19.55 -4.02
CA THR A 36 -12.18 -20.40 -4.65
C THR A 36 -13.37 -19.58 -5.17
N ALA A 37 -14.17 -20.16 -6.07
CA ALA A 37 -15.37 -19.51 -6.60
C ALA A 37 -16.37 -19.14 -5.49
N GLU A 38 -16.49 -19.96 -4.44
CA GLU A 38 -17.36 -19.70 -3.29
C GLU A 38 -16.87 -18.48 -2.50
N GLN A 39 -15.57 -18.42 -2.18
CA GLN A 39 -14.97 -17.28 -1.48
C GLN A 39 -15.09 -15.98 -2.27
N LEU A 40 -14.94 -16.04 -3.60
CA LEU A 40 -15.11 -14.87 -4.47
C LEU A 40 -16.54 -14.32 -4.47
N SER A 41 -17.52 -15.15 -4.12
CA SER A 41 -18.93 -14.75 -4.02
C SER A 41 -19.36 -14.37 -2.59
N ASP A 42 -18.46 -14.47 -1.61
CA ASP A 42 -18.75 -14.09 -0.23
C ASP A 42 -18.93 -12.57 -0.11
N PRO A 43 -20.14 -12.08 0.22
CA PRO A 43 -20.40 -10.65 0.31
C PRO A 43 -19.59 -9.97 1.42
N MET A 44 -19.25 -10.67 2.52
CA MET A 44 -18.42 -10.11 3.58
C MET A 44 -17.00 -9.86 3.07
N LEU A 45 -16.44 -10.84 2.37
CA LEU A 45 -15.09 -10.75 1.81
C LEU A 45 -15.00 -9.62 0.77
N ASP A 46 -15.97 -9.52 -0.14
CA ASP A 46 -16.01 -8.47 -1.15
C ASP A 46 -16.10 -7.07 -0.52
N ASN A 47 -16.96 -6.89 0.50
CA ASN A 47 -17.08 -5.63 1.23
C ASN A 47 -15.75 -5.22 1.90
N LEU A 48 -15.07 -6.16 2.56
CA LEU A 48 -13.78 -5.89 3.20
C LEU A 48 -12.71 -5.50 2.18
N PHE A 49 -12.61 -6.21 1.05
CA PHE A 49 -11.66 -5.86 -0.01
C PHE A 49 -11.92 -4.45 -0.55
N ARG A 50 -13.17 -4.10 -0.87
CA ARG A 50 -13.52 -2.77 -1.39
C ARG A 50 -13.25 -1.67 -0.37
N PHE A 51 -13.52 -1.93 0.92
CA PHE A 51 -13.23 -0.98 1.98
C PHE A 51 -11.73 -0.71 2.11
N PHE A 52 -10.90 -1.75 2.22
CA PHE A 52 -9.46 -1.59 2.32
C PHE A 52 -8.85 -0.96 1.05
N ALA A 53 -9.39 -1.28 -0.12
CA ALA A 53 -9.01 -0.64 -1.38
C ALA A 53 -9.31 0.86 -1.38
N ALA A 54 -10.46 1.29 -0.83
CA ALA A 54 -10.78 2.70 -0.66
C ALA A 54 -9.83 3.41 0.31
N VAL A 55 -9.47 2.76 1.42
CA VAL A 55 -8.46 3.28 2.36
C VAL A 55 -7.10 3.43 1.66
N TRP A 56 -6.69 2.41 0.90
CA TRP A 56 -5.43 2.41 0.15
C TRP A 56 -5.37 3.50 -0.93
N LEU A 57 -6.44 3.68 -1.69
CA LEU A 57 -6.61 4.80 -2.62
C LEU A 57 -6.50 6.14 -1.88
N GLY A 58 -7.16 6.28 -0.73
CA GLY A 58 -7.10 7.47 0.11
C GLY A 58 -5.67 7.80 0.58
N LEU A 59 -4.86 6.78 0.91
CA LEU A 59 -3.45 6.97 1.24
C LEU A 59 -2.66 7.51 0.04
N GLY A 60 -2.89 6.98 -1.16
CA GLY A 60 -2.25 7.49 -2.39
C GLY A 60 -2.63 8.95 -2.68
N LEU A 61 -3.90 9.32 -2.54
CA LEU A 61 -4.36 10.71 -2.71
C LEU A 61 -3.73 11.65 -1.68
N GLN A 62 -3.63 11.22 -0.42
CA GLN A 62 -2.96 11.99 0.63
C GLN A 62 -1.47 12.17 0.33
N MET A 63 -0.78 11.13 -0.16
CA MET A 63 0.62 11.25 -0.60
C MET A 63 0.78 12.30 -1.71
N LEU A 64 -0.11 12.32 -2.71
CA LEU A 64 -0.11 13.35 -3.77
C LEU A 64 -0.31 14.75 -3.18
N LEU A 65 -1.26 14.92 -2.27
CA LEU A 65 -1.51 16.21 -1.64
C LEU A 65 -0.29 16.70 -0.86
N PHE A 66 0.30 15.83 -0.04
CA PHE A 66 1.38 16.19 0.86
C PHE A 66 2.70 16.46 0.13
N VAL A 67 2.96 15.79 -1.00
CA VAL A 67 4.22 15.97 -1.74
C VAL A 67 4.35 17.36 -2.39
N HIS A 68 3.23 18.03 -2.68
CA HIS A 68 3.24 19.40 -3.21
C HIS A 68 3.81 20.41 -2.21
N ASP A 69 3.54 20.25 -0.92
CA ASP A 69 4.06 21.10 0.16
C ASP A 69 4.56 20.27 1.34
N LEU A 70 5.70 19.60 1.12
CA LEU A 70 6.33 18.75 2.15
C LEU A 70 6.72 19.53 3.40
N LYS A 71 6.94 20.86 3.33
CA LYS A 71 7.27 21.65 4.52
C LYS A 71 6.07 21.71 5.45
N ARG A 72 4.89 22.05 4.90
CA ARG A 72 3.64 22.11 5.64
C ARG A 72 3.16 20.74 6.12
N TYR A 73 3.22 19.73 5.26
CA TYR A 73 2.64 18.41 5.52
C TYR A 73 3.63 17.39 6.07
N ARG A 74 4.85 17.79 6.46
CA ARG A 74 5.89 16.86 6.93
C ARG A 74 5.42 15.90 8.04
N PRO A 75 4.79 16.36 9.14
CA PRO A 75 4.36 15.43 10.19
C PRO A 75 3.32 14.42 9.69
N ALA A 76 2.38 14.88 8.85
CA ALA A 76 1.36 14.02 8.25
C ALA A 76 1.97 13.00 7.29
N MET A 77 2.95 13.39 6.46
CA MET A 77 3.68 12.48 5.57
C MET A 77 4.48 11.44 6.36
N LEU A 78 5.13 11.83 7.46
CA LEU A 78 5.85 10.90 8.33
C LEU A 78 4.91 9.87 8.97
N LEU A 79 3.76 10.32 9.48
CA LEU A 79 2.73 9.43 10.02
C LEU A 79 2.21 8.47 8.95
N LEU A 80 1.90 8.99 7.76
CA LEU A 80 1.39 8.20 6.64
C LEU A 80 2.39 7.12 6.22
N LEU A 81 3.67 7.47 6.04
CA LEU A 81 4.72 6.49 5.77
C LEU A 81 4.90 5.50 6.93
N GLY A 82 4.76 5.95 8.18
CA GLY A 82 4.78 5.07 9.35
C GLY A 82 3.67 4.03 9.33
N ILE A 83 2.45 4.40 8.93
CA ILE A 83 1.32 3.47 8.73
C ILE A 83 1.64 2.45 7.64
N VAL A 84 2.28 2.88 6.54
CA VAL A 84 2.72 1.95 5.47
C VAL A 84 3.75 0.95 5.99
N VAL A 85 4.72 1.38 6.82
CA VAL A 85 5.67 0.48 7.48
C VAL A 85 4.95 -0.52 8.40
N LEU A 86 3.98 -0.06 9.18
CA LEU A 86 3.16 -0.96 10.02
C LEU A 86 2.41 -2.00 9.18
N GLY A 87 1.91 -1.61 8.00
CA GLY A 87 1.33 -2.53 7.02
C GLY A 87 2.31 -3.63 6.58
N GLY A 88 3.55 -3.25 6.29
CA GLY A 88 4.62 -4.22 5.98
C GLY A 88 4.91 -5.18 7.12
N CYS A 89 4.91 -4.71 8.37
CA CYS A 89 5.06 -5.57 9.54
C CYS A 89 3.89 -6.57 9.66
N ALA A 90 2.66 -6.11 9.46
CA ALA A 90 1.49 -7.00 9.46
C ALA A 90 1.56 -8.04 8.32
N ARG A 91 2.07 -7.64 7.16
CA ARG A 91 2.32 -8.55 6.03
C ARG A 91 3.39 -9.60 6.35
N LEU A 92 4.46 -9.23 7.07
CA LEU A 92 5.46 -10.21 7.55
C LEU A 92 4.84 -11.22 8.52
N VAL A 93 3.99 -10.77 9.45
CA VAL A 93 3.25 -11.68 10.35
C VAL A 93 2.42 -12.68 9.53
N SER A 94 1.68 -12.20 8.52
CA SER A 94 0.92 -13.09 7.62
C SER A 94 1.82 -14.09 6.88
N ILE A 95 3.02 -13.70 6.44
CA ILE A 95 3.94 -14.63 5.76
C ILE A 95 4.46 -15.69 6.73
N ILE A 96 4.71 -15.32 7.98
CA ILE A 96 5.14 -16.26 9.02
C ILE A 96 4.01 -17.25 9.34
N ASP A 97 2.78 -16.77 9.43
CA ASP A 97 1.62 -17.57 9.83
C ASP A 97 1.11 -18.51 8.73
N VAL A 98 0.99 -18.00 7.50
CA VAL A 98 0.33 -18.71 6.39
C VAL A 98 1.17 -18.82 5.11
N GLY A 99 2.39 -18.28 5.11
CA GLY A 99 3.29 -18.35 3.96
C GLY A 99 2.99 -17.33 2.86
N LEU A 100 3.64 -17.53 1.72
CA LEU A 100 3.42 -16.74 0.50
C LEU A 100 2.32 -17.38 -0.36
N PRO A 101 1.63 -16.59 -1.22
CA PRO A 101 0.71 -17.13 -2.22
C PRO A 101 1.38 -18.20 -3.08
N SER A 102 0.63 -19.20 -3.55
CA SER A 102 1.22 -20.27 -4.38
C SER A 102 1.46 -19.80 -5.82
N GLN A 103 0.63 -18.89 -6.32
CA GLN A 103 0.77 -18.31 -7.65
C GLN A 103 1.89 -17.26 -7.72
N THR A 104 2.71 -17.34 -8.77
CA THR A 104 3.83 -16.43 -9.00
C THR A 104 3.41 -14.96 -9.03
N GLY A 105 2.24 -14.64 -9.62
CA GLY A 105 1.71 -13.27 -9.64
C GLY A 105 1.48 -12.71 -8.22
N GLY A 106 0.83 -13.50 -7.36
CA GLY A 106 0.60 -13.14 -5.97
C GLY A 106 1.90 -12.99 -5.17
N GLN A 107 2.89 -13.88 -5.39
CA GLN A 107 4.20 -13.77 -4.75
C GLN A 107 4.92 -12.46 -5.10
N ILE A 108 4.93 -12.11 -6.39
CA ILE A 108 5.56 -10.86 -6.85
C ILE A 108 4.87 -9.65 -6.21
N ALA A 109 3.53 -9.63 -6.18
CA ALA A 109 2.79 -8.54 -5.56
C ALA A 109 3.14 -8.38 -4.06
N VAL A 110 3.22 -9.49 -3.32
CA VAL A 110 3.60 -9.48 -1.90
C VAL A 110 5.03 -8.98 -1.69
N ILE A 111 6.00 -9.45 -2.49
CA ILE A 111 7.40 -9.05 -2.38
C ILE A 111 7.58 -7.57 -2.73
N VAL A 112 6.96 -7.10 -3.81
CA VAL A 112 7.03 -5.69 -4.22
C VAL A 112 6.40 -4.80 -3.15
N GLY A 113 5.26 -5.22 -2.57
CA GLY A 113 4.64 -4.58 -1.42
C GLY A 113 5.59 -4.47 -0.24
N LEU A 114 6.20 -5.59 0.19
CA LEU A 114 7.17 -5.62 1.28
C LEU A 114 8.36 -4.67 1.05
N VAL A 115 8.91 -4.64 -0.17
CA VAL A 115 10.03 -3.74 -0.49
C VAL A 115 9.58 -2.28 -0.37
N ALA A 116 8.39 -1.94 -0.88
CA ALA A 116 7.86 -0.59 -0.74
C ALA A 116 7.60 -0.22 0.74
N GLU A 117 7.04 -1.15 1.51
CA GLU A 117 6.59 -0.96 2.89
C GLU A 117 7.77 -0.92 3.89
N LEU A 118 8.73 -1.84 3.77
CA LEU A 118 9.80 -2.06 4.77
C LEU A 118 11.18 -1.60 4.34
N LEU A 119 11.37 -1.24 3.07
CA LEU A 119 12.65 -0.69 2.60
C LEU A 119 12.48 0.74 2.10
N VAL A 120 11.59 0.98 1.14
CA VAL A 120 11.43 2.31 0.54
C VAL A 120 10.86 3.30 1.57
N SER A 121 9.80 2.93 2.29
CA SER A 121 9.13 3.85 3.22
C SER A 121 10.03 4.26 4.40
N PRO A 122 10.79 3.37 5.06
CA PRO A 122 11.78 3.77 6.08
C PRO A 122 12.88 4.68 5.55
N VAL A 123 13.38 4.44 4.33
CA VAL A 123 14.37 5.32 3.69
C VAL A 123 13.79 6.71 3.45
N LEU A 124 12.52 6.81 3.01
CA LEU A 124 11.81 8.08 2.86
C LEU A 124 11.62 8.79 4.20
N ILE A 125 11.24 8.07 5.25
CA ILE A 125 11.11 8.61 6.61
C ILE A 125 12.45 9.19 7.07
N TRP A 126 13.54 8.43 6.95
CA TRP A 126 14.86 8.88 7.34
C TRP A 126 15.28 10.15 6.57
N TRP A 127 15.02 10.20 5.26
CA TRP A 127 15.29 11.38 4.44
C TRP A 127 14.44 12.59 4.85
N LEU A 128 13.16 12.39 5.16
CA LEU A 128 12.27 13.46 5.64
C LEU A 128 12.68 13.95 7.03
N VAL A 129 13.15 13.08 7.93
CA VAL A 129 13.65 13.47 9.25
C VAL A 129 14.95 14.27 9.14
N LYS A 130 15.86 13.90 8.23
CA LYS A 130 17.13 14.62 8.04
C LYS A 130 17.02 16.01 7.45
N GLN A 131 15.97 16.32 6.71
CA GLN A 131 15.74 17.68 6.24
C GLN A 131 15.37 18.55 7.45
N ALA A 132 16.32 19.36 7.93
CA ALA A 132 16.09 20.27 9.04
C ALA A 132 14.83 21.13 8.76
N PRO A 133 13.94 21.36 9.74
CA PRO A 133 12.93 22.39 9.59
C PRO A 133 13.66 23.71 9.33
N GLN A 134 13.46 24.31 8.16
CA GLN A 134 13.89 25.69 7.94
C GLN A 134 12.97 26.56 8.79
N THR A 135 13.37 26.83 10.03
CA THR A 135 12.78 27.84 10.91
C THR A 135 13.03 29.23 10.35
#